data_AF-A0A7X6LAF5-F1
#
_entry.id   AF-A0A7X6LAF5-F1
#
_cell.length_a   1.000
_cell.length_b   1.000
_cell.length_c   1.000
_cell.angle_alpha   90.00
_cell.angle_beta   90.00
_cell.angle_gamma   90.00
#
_symmetry.space_group_name_H-M   'P 1'
#
loop_
_entity.id
_entity.type
_entity.pdbx_description
1 polymer ?
#
loop_
_entity_poly.entity_id
_entity_poly.type
_entity_poly.pdbx_seq_one_letter_code
_entity_poly.pdbx_strand_id
1 'polypeptide(L)'
;MPADPHESRIREFLAHRLDILEPNLRLVDQEYRLPNSNGTGGRIDILARDQHQMWVVIELKRANRSARETAQELTKYAELLRREKGLPQHRIRTMAVALEPQWRELLAPLSNLARKWDHDLRGYSLTVDNDGVPTAARRVELLSEPVEQRLTSTHVIFLFDDSAKRDACWQWTVRSAADAHAIDLVGVHLDYDGTSDIVIYPHALYLAFGRIDNRDGESPCAHLCRHGVLDDEERAEYVYPDEYDALTHVCATIRSDDKESAGPDKFTQITNEENWTISKIHTTGAFATGLYDDDDIVRALRGHEGEAKVQYRGSASNKIIGQWREFRKAVMTCLSQNDDWTELVGNWLDWLAQKAEEYDVHLQIYNPCDIITTLVYGLPDQLKKYSPLVLGVAKARDGHAATYFLRGELRWNGIQVPHLGALTRIVYRDPISWHIQRGETHPLDLQLLRFWGIHYLTHEFAMDPTSPADAAHEASIHFPSSLTAEDIGEWGGVFPLDTFIDHHLEQISLLVQDYGNRSIWTSRS
;
A
#
# COMPACT_ATOMS: atom_id res chain seq x y z
N MET A 1 -29.69 -25.60 41.93
CA MET A 1 -28.35 -25.43 41.33
C MET A 1 -27.53 -24.60 42.29
N PRO A 2 -26.27 -24.94 42.60
CA PRO A 2 -25.42 -24.05 43.39
C PRO A 2 -25.31 -22.72 42.65
N ALA A 3 -25.42 -21.61 43.38
CA ALA A 3 -25.27 -20.28 42.80
C ALA A 3 -23.80 -20.11 42.37
N ASP A 4 -23.57 -19.65 41.15
CA ASP A 4 -22.21 -19.38 40.69
C ASP A 4 -21.52 -18.40 41.64
N PRO A 5 -20.23 -18.63 41.96
CA PRO A 5 -19.49 -17.78 42.88
C PRO A 5 -19.44 -16.33 42.37
N HIS A 6 -19.61 -15.38 43.28
CA HIS A 6 -19.60 -13.96 42.95
C HIS A 6 -18.20 -13.49 42.53
N GLU A 7 -18.12 -12.54 41.59
CA GLU A 7 -16.85 -12.06 41.02
C GLU A 7 -15.87 -11.54 42.10
N SER A 8 -16.41 -10.87 43.12
CA SER A 8 -15.62 -10.40 44.27
C SER A 8 -14.94 -11.53 45.05
N ARG A 9 -15.58 -12.70 45.17
CA ARG A 9 -15.02 -13.86 45.88
C ARG A 9 -13.91 -14.51 45.05
N ILE A 10 -14.09 -14.61 43.73
CA ILE A 10 -13.05 -15.09 42.82
C ILE A 10 -11.84 -14.16 42.86
N ARG A 11 -12.05 -12.84 42.84
CA ARG A 11 -11.00 -11.82 42.96
C ARG A 11 -10.19 -11.99 44.24
N GLU A 12 -10.87 -12.12 45.37
CA GLU A 12 -10.23 -12.29 46.68
C GLU A 12 -9.31 -13.52 46.71
N PHE A 13 -9.79 -14.67 46.21
CA PHE A 13 -8.94 -15.87 46.13
C PHE A 13 -7.81 -15.72 45.11
N LEU A 14 -8.05 -15.11 43.96
CA LEU A 14 -7.04 -14.89 42.93
C LEU A 14 -5.92 -13.98 43.43
N ALA A 15 -6.23 -12.92 44.19
CA ALA A 15 -5.26 -11.99 44.75
C ALA A 15 -4.23 -12.67 45.67
N HIS A 16 -4.60 -13.79 46.30
CA HIS A 16 -3.71 -14.59 47.14
C HIS A 16 -2.96 -15.68 46.38
N ARG A 17 -3.29 -15.92 45.11
CA ARG A 17 -2.75 -17.00 44.27
C ARG A 17 -2.38 -16.51 42.86
N LEU A 18 -1.74 -15.34 42.78
CA LEU A 18 -1.36 -14.74 41.50
C LEU A 18 -0.32 -15.57 40.73
N ASP A 19 0.39 -16.45 41.42
CA ASP A 19 1.32 -17.44 40.85
C ASP A 19 0.65 -18.37 39.83
N ILE A 20 -0.68 -18.55 39.93
CA ILE A 20 -1.46 -19.32 38.95
C ILE A 20 -1.49 -18.67 37.57
N LEU A 21 -1.35 -17.35 37.49
CA LEU A 21 -1.31 -16.59 36.23
C LEU A 21 0.13 -16.55 35.72
N GLU A 22 1.04 -16.02 36.53
CA GLU A 22 2.47 -15.95 36.24
C GLU A 22 3.27 -16.10 37.55
N PRO A 23 4.43 -16.79 37.53
CA PRO A 23 5.26 -16.91 38.72
C PRO A 23 5.77 -15.53 39.18
N ASN A 24 5.98 -15.40 40.49
CA ASN A 24 6.56 -14.22 41.14
C ASN A 24 5.72 -12.92 41.08
N LEU A 25 4.44 -12.98 40.71
CA LEU A 25 3.51 -11.87 40.90
C LEU A 25 3.25 -11.64 42.39
N ARG A 26 3.39 -10.39 42.84
CA ARG A 26 3.16 -9.97 44.23
C ARG A 26 2.01 -8.98 44.28
N LEU A 27 1.01 -9.28 45.10
CA LEU A 27 -0.12 -8.39 45.32
C LEU A 27 0.37 -7.06 45.89
N VAL A 28 -0.10 -5.95 45.31
CA VAL A 28 0.02 -4.62 45.90
C VAL A 28 -1.27 -4.25 46.61
N ASP A 29 -2.40 -4.34 45.90
CA ASP A 29 -3.71 -4.02 46.46
C ASP A 29 -4.84 -4.64 45.63
N GLN A 30 -6.02 -4.73 46.22
CA GLN A 30 -7.27 -5.12 45.56
C GLN A 30 -8.21 -3.92 45.49
N GLU A 31 -9.05 -3.88 44.46
CA GLU A 31 -10.00 -2.77 44.26
C GLU A 31 -9.30 -1.39 44.33
N TYR A 32 -8.10 -1.30 43.75
CA TYR A 32 -7.22 -0.14 43.86
C TYR A 32 -7.85 1.07 43.17
N ARG A 33 -8.15 2.11 43.96
CA ARG A 33 -8.81 3.32 43.48
C ARG A 33 -7.84 4.25 42.76
N LEU A 34 -8.20 4.62 41.54
CA LEU A 34 -7.52 5.63 40.74
C LEU A 34 -8.41 6.88 40.66
N PRO A 35 -7.95 8.03 41.17
CA PRO A 35 -8.62 9.29 40.88
C PRO A 35 -8.52 9.61 39.38
N ASN A 36 -9.36 10.53 38.90
CA ASN A 36 -9.24 11.09 37.56
C ASN A 36 -9.58 12.58 37.64
N SER A 37 -8.60 13.42 37.36
CA SER A 37 -8.77 14.88 37.32
C SER A 37 -9.65 15.36 36.17
N ASN A 38 -9.86 14.52 35.14
CA ASN A 38 -10.55 14.87 33.89
C ASN A 38 -11.84 14.06 33.66
N GLY A 39 -12.42 13.43 34.70
CA GLY A 39 -13.66 12.68 34.55
C GLY A 39 -13.89 11.66 35.65
N THR A 40 -14.53 10.53 35.30
CA THR A 40 -14.79 9.46 36.26
C THR A 40 -13.51 8.69 36.56
N GLY A 41 -13.28 8.38 37.84
CA GLY A 41 -12.16 7.57 38.30
C GLY A 41 -12.19 6.12 37.81
N GLY A 42 -11.24 5.35 38.32
CA GLY A 42 -11.11 3.92 38.05
C GLY A 42 -10.97 3.10 39.33
N ARG A 43 -11.26 1.81 39.24
CA ARG A 43 -11.00 0.86 40.32
C ARG A 43 -10.45 -0.42 39.70
N ILE A 44 -9.14 -0.61 39.82
CA ILE A 44 -8.47 -1.80 39.31
C ILE A 44 -8.85 -2.98 40.19
N ASP A 45 -9.28 -4.10 39.62
CA ASP A 45 -9.61 -5.30 40.40
C ASP A 45 -8.42 -5.77 41.25
N ILE A 46 -7.27 -6.04 40.62
CA ILE A 46 -6.04 -6.41 41.33
C ILE A 46 -4.85 -5.64 40.74
N LEU A 47 -4.10 -4.95 41.59
CA LEU A 47 -2.83 -4.33 41.24
C LEU A 47 -1.69 -5.14 41.84
N ALA A 48 -0.71 -5.50 41.02
CA ALA A 48 0.42 -6.33 41.41
C ALA A 48 1.77 -5.79 40.91
N ARG A 49 2.86 -6.40 41.39
CA ARG A 49 4.23 -6.24 40.88
C ARG A 49 4.77 -7.58 40.39
N ASP A 50 5.43 -7.58 39.24
CA ASP A 50 6.14 -8.77 38.76
C ASP A 50 7.60 -8.84 39.27
N GLN A 51 8.33 -9.87 38.84
CA GLN A 51 9.74 -10.06 39.18
C GLN A 51 10.67 -8.94 38.69
N HIS A 52 10.28 -8.23 37.63
CA HIS A 52 11.03 -7.11 37.04
C HIS A 52 10.60 -5.76 37.59
N GLN A 53 9.78 -5.74 38.66
CA GLN A 53 9.23 -4.53 39.25
C GLN A 53 8.32 -3.76 38.28
N MET A 54 7.66 -4.42 37.35
CA MET A 54 6.62 -3.81 36.53
C MET A 54 5.32 -3.74 37.31
N TRP A 55 4.53 -2.69 37.09
CA TRP A 55 3.16 -2.63 37.60
C TRP A 55 2.25 -3.47 36.73
N VAL A 56 1.50 -4.37 37.34
CA VAL A 56 0.60 -5.29 36.63
C VAL A 56 -0.84 -4.98 37.02
N VAL A 57 -1.60 -4.48 36.06
CA VAL A 57 -3.05 -4.26 36.17
C VAL A 57 -3.75 -5.54 35.76
N ILE A 58 -4.53 -6.13 36.67
CA ILE A 58 -5.26 -7.37 36.41
C ILE A 58 -6.74 -7.05 36.52
N GLU A 59 -7.48 -7.26 35.43
CA GLU A 59 -8.93 -7.07 35.35
C GLU A 59 -9.62 -8.44 35.23
N LEU A 60 -10.54 -8.74 36.15
CA LEU A 60 -11.21 -10.04 36.26
C LEU A 60 -12.66 -9.95 35.77
N LYS A 61 -13.05 -10.83 34.83
CA LYS A 61 -14.43 -10.89 34.33
C LYS A 61 -15.06 -12.26 34.46
N ARG A 62 -16.27 -12.28 35.04
CA ARG A 62 -17.10 -13.49 35.15
C ARG A 62 -18.30 -13.50 34.21
N ALA A 63 -18.72 -12.35 33.69
CA ALA A 63 -19.96 -12.23 32.91
C ALA A 63 -19.73 -11.58 31.55
N ASN A 64 -20.48 -12.01 30.52
CA ASN A 64 -20.33 -11.48 29.16
C ASN A 64 -20.60 -9.97 29.08
N ARG A 65 -21.55 -9.46 29.88
CA ARG A 65 -21.86 -8.02 29.88
C ARG A 65 -20.65 -7.19 30.31
N SER A 66 -19.99 -7.58 31.41
CA SER A 66 -18.82 -6.87 31.92
C SER A 66 -17.56 -7.16 31.10
N ALA A 67 -17.46 -8.31 30.43
CA ALA A 67 -16.36 -8.63 29.51
C ALA A 67 -16.24 -7.61 28.35
N ARG A 68 -17.36 -7.08 27.84
CA ARG A 68 -17.35 -6.09 26.75
C ARG A 68 -16.68 -4.76 27.12
N GLU A 69 -16.59 -4.45 28.41
CA GLU A 69 -16.02 -3.19 28.93
C GLU A 69 -14.51 -3.30 29.19
N THR A 70 -13.95 -4.51 29.22
CA THR A 70 -12.57 -4.79 29.65
C THR A 70 -11.51 -4.02 28.87
N ALA A 71 -11.64 -3.94 27.54
CA ALA A 71 -10.67 -3.20 26.73
C ALA A 71 -10.62 -1.71 27.14
N GLN A 72 -11.80 -1.09 27.34
CA GLN A 72 -11.91 0.30 27.75
C GLN A 72 -11.36 0.51 29.18
N GLU A 73 -11.62 -0.43 30.08
CA GLU A 73 -11.13 -0.38 31.46
C GLU A 73 -9.60 -0.50 31.53
N LEU A 74 -9.00 -1.47 30.83
CA LEU A 74 -7.55 -1.63 30.79
C LEU A 74 -6.85 -0.39 30.21
N THR A 75 -7.38 0.17 29.11
CA THR A 75 -6.85 1.42 28.54
C THR A 75 -7.00 2.59 29.52
N LYS A 76 -8.14 2.72 30.20
CA LYS A 76 -8.38 3.75 31.22
C LYS A 76 -7.39 3.62 32.38
N TYR A 77 -7.18 2.42 32.90
CA TYR A 77 -6.29 2.21 34.05
C TYR A 77 -4.84 2.48 33.71
N ALA A 78 -4.36 2.05 32.55
CA ALA A 78 -3.03 2.38 32.08
C ALA A 78 -2.84 3.91 31.97
N GLU A 79 -3.81 4.63 31.42
CA GLU A 79 -3.72 6.09 31.28
C GLU A 79 -3.77 6.81 32.63
N LEU A 80 -4.64 6.41 33.55
CA LEU A 80 -4.72 7.01 34.88
C LEU A 80 -3.46 6.74 35.71
N LEU A 81 -2.84 5.56 35.60
CA LEU A 81 -1.55 5.29 36.22
C LEU A 81 -0.44 6.22 35.69
N ARG A 82 -0.48 6.56 34.40
CA ARG A 82 0.46 7.53 33.81
C ARG A 82 0.18 8.94 34.28
N ARG A 83 -1.04 9.45 34.08
CA ARG A 83 -1.42 10.84 34.37
C ARG A 83 -1.43 11.17 35.86
N GLU A 84 -2.00 10.30 36.67
CA GLU A 84 -2.31 10.60 38.07
C GLU A 84 -1.24 10.07 39.03
N LYS A 85 -0.46 9.06 38.60
CA LYS A 85 0.63 8.47 39.41
C LYS A 85 2.02 8.69 38.81
N GLY A 86 2.13 9.34 37.65
CA GLY A 86 3.41 9.65 37.00
C GLY A 86 4.19 8.41 36.55
N LEU A 87 3.52 7.26 36.38
CA LEU A 87 4.21 6.03 35.99
C LEU A 87 4.59 6.08 34.50
N PRO A 88 5.83 5.75 34.14
CA PRO A 88 6.20 5.67 32.74
C PRO A 88 5.52 4.47 32.08
N GLN A 89 5.16 4.65 30.81
CA GLN A 89 4.41 3.69 30.01
C GLN A 89 5.04 2.28 29.99
N HIS A 90 6.35 2.22 29.76
CA HIS A 90 7.13 0.98 29.73
C HIS A 90 7.24 0.28 31.09
N ARG A 91 6.63 0.78 32.17
CA ARG A 91 6.56 0.12 33.48
C ARG A 91 5.18 -0.44 33.81
N ILE A 92 4.23 -0.38 32.87
CA ILE A 92 2.85 -0.83 33.07
C ILE A 92 2.58 -2.01 32.14
N ARG A 93 2.14 -3.11 32.74
CA ARG A 93 1.64 -4.32 32.08
C ARG A 93 0.16 -4.49 32.46
N THR A 94 -0.60 -5.12 31.58
CA THR A 94 -2.02 -5.36 31.76
C THR A 94 -2.38 -6.82 31.47
N MET A 95 -3.32 -7.34 32.24
CA MET A 95 -3.80 -8.72 32.14
C MET A 95 -5.33 -8.71 32.18
N ALA A 96 -5.94 -9.26 31.13
CA ALA A 96 -7.35 -9.63 31.14
C ALA A 96 -7.47 -11.07 31.64
N VAL A 97 -8.16 -11.26 32.76
CA VAL A 97 -8.45 -12.58 33.34
C VAL A 97 -9.94 -12.82 33.24
N ALA A 98 -10.36 -13.90 32.63
CA ALA A 98 -11.78 -14.19 32.49
C ALA A 98 -12.08 -15.69 32.57
N LEU A 99 -13.29 -16.02 33.00
CA LEU A 99 -13.80 -17.39 32.93
C LEU A 99 -14.30 -17.69 31.51
N GLU A 100 -14.46 -18.97 31.18
CA GLU A 100 -15.19 -19.35 29.96
C GLU A 100 -16.71 -19.25 30.20
N PRO A 101 -17.52 -18.86 29.21
CA PRO A 101 -17.18 -18.59 27.80
C PRO A 101 -16.89 -17.10 27.48
N GLN A 102 -16.48 -16.27 28.46
CA GLN A 102 -16.35 -14.81 28.26
C GLN A 102 -15.31 -14.43 27.20
N TRP A 103 -14.33 -15.31 26.93
CA TRP A 103 -13.33 -15.10 25.88
C TRP A 103 -13.91 -14.89 24.48
N ARG A 104 -15.15 -15.34 24.23
CA ARG A 104 -15.87 -15.05 22.97
C ARG A 104 -16.09 -13.55 22.73
N GLU A 105 -16.22 -12.76 23.79
CA GLU A 105 -16.40 -11.31 23.72
C GLU A 105 -15.06 -10.55 23.80
N LEU A 106 -14.03 -11.17 24.40
CA LEU A 106 -12.74 -10.52 24.68
C LEU A 106 -11.72 -10.70 23.56
N LEU A 107 -11.73 -11.85 22.87
CA LEU A 107 -10.64 -12.25 22.00
C LEU A 107 -10.39 -11.22 20.88
N ALA A 108 -11.41 -10.89 20.09
CA ALA A 108 -11.27 -9.93 18.99
C ALA A 108 -10.86 -8.51 19.44
N PRO A 109 -11.56 -7.85 20.40
CA PRO A 109 -11.19 -6.49 20.80
C PRO A 109 -9.82 -6.42 21.50
N LEU A 110 -9.48 -7.38 22.37
CA LEU A 110 -8.16 -7.40 23.01
C LEU A 110 -7.03 -7.71 22.03
N SER A 111 -7.27 -8.58 21.04
CA SER A 111 -6.28 -8.83 19.98
C SER A 111 -6.04 -7.57 19.13
N ASN A 112 -7.09 -6.82 18.79
CA ASN A 112 -6.93 -5.54 18.09
C ASN A 112 -6.20 -4.50 18.95
N LEU A 113 -6.52 -4.41 20.24
CA LEU A 113 -5.84 -3.51 21.16
C LEU A 113 -4.35 -3.87 21.28
N ALA A 114 -4.02 -5.13 21.57
CA ALA A 114 -2.64 -5.58 21.77
C ALA A 114 -1.71 -5.32 20.58
N ARG A 115 -2.23 -5.33 19.34
CA ARG A 115 -1.43 -5.09 18.13
C ARG A 115 -0.96 -3.65 17.98
N LYS A 116 -1.71 -2.68 18.53
CA LYS A 116 -1.41 -1.24 18.42
C LYS A 116 -1.02 -0.60 19.75
N TRP A 117 -1.18 -1.33 20.84
CA TRP A 117 -0.99 -0.82 22.18
C TRP A 117 0.41 -1.18 22.67
N ASP A 118 1.21 -0.15 22.91
CA ASP A 118 2.59 -0.27 23.40
C ASP A 118 2.72 -0.86 24.82
N HIS A 119 1.61 -1.13 25.51
CA HIS A 119 1.62 -1.80 26.80
C HIS A 119 1.54 -3.32 26.61
N ASP A 120 2.28 -4.08 27.41
CA ASP A 120 2.13 -5.54 27.45
C ASP A 120 0.70 -5.88 27.89
N LEU A 121 -0.06 -6.51 27.00
CA LEU A 121 -1.43 -6.98 27.23
C LEU A 121 -1.48 -8.50 27.06
N ARG A 122 -1.89 -9.19 28.12
CA ARG A 122 -2.00 -10.66 28.13
C ARG A 122 -3.40 -11.11 28.53
N GLY A 123 -3.79 -12.29 28.02
CA GLY A 123 -5.04 -12.94 28.35
C GLY A 123 -4.85 -14.22 29.15
N TYR A 124 -5.71 -14.43 30.16
CA TYR A 124 -5.77 -15.66 30.94
C TYR A 124 -7.22 -16.17 31.09
N SER A 125 -7.43 -17.43 30.72
CA SER A 125 -8.67 -18.16 30.98
C SER A 125 -8.57 -18.84 32.34
N LEU A 126 -9.42 -18.41 33.28
CA LEU A 126 -9.41 -18.89 34.66
C LEU A 126 -10.42 -20.04 34.83
N THR A 127 -9.99 -21.10 35.52
CA THR A 127 -10.86 -22.18 36.00
C THR A 127 -11.04 -22.02 37.50
N VAL A 128 -12.28 -22.09 37.97
CA VAL A 128 -12.63 -22.00 39.39
C VAL A 128 -13.43 -23.22 39.82
N ASP A 129 -13.35 -23.58 41.10
CA ASP A 129 -14.25 -24.58 41.68
C ASP A 129 -15.63 -23.99 42.07
N ASN A 130 -16.48 -24.82 42.67
CA ASN A 130 -17.82 -24.43 43.10
C ASN A 130 -17.82 -23.33 44.20
N ASP A 131 -16.70 -23.17 44.91
CA ASP A 131 -16.52 -22.16 45.94
C ASP A 131 -15.88 -20.86 45.40
N GLY A 132 -15.60 -20.81 44.09
CA GLY A 132 -14.95 -19.67 43.43
C GLY A 132 -13.44 -19.62 43.63
N VAL A 133 -12.82 -20.70 44.11
CA VAL A 133 -11.36 -20.77 44.28
C VAL A 133 -10.73 -21.06 42.92
N PRO A 134 -9.76 -20.24 42.45
CA PRO A 134 -9.01 -20.51 41.24
C PRO A 134 -8.23 -21.82 41.34
N THR A 135 -8.46 -22.74 40.42
CA THR A 135 -7.82 -24.06 40.38
C THR A 135 -6.78 -24.16 39.26
N ALA A 136 -6.99 -23.46 38.15
CA ALA A 136 -6.04 -23.36 37.05
C ALA A 136 -6.22 -22.04 36.28
N ALA A 137 -5.18 -21.61 35.57
CA ALA A 137 -5.29 -20.59 34.54
C ALA A 137 -4.54 -21.06 33.29
N ARG A 138 -5.10 -20.74 32.12
CA ARG A 138 -4.47 -21.01 30.82
C ARG A 138 -4.24 -19.68 30.11
N ARG A 139 -3.02 -19.45 29.62
CA ARG A 139 -2.75 -18.29 28.77
C ARG A 139 -3.57 -18.38 27.49
N VAL A 140 -4.22 -17.28 27.13
CA VAL A 140 -4.95 -17.15 25.86
C VAL A 140 -4.04 -16.45 24.88
N GLU A 141 -3.79 -17.12 23.76
CA GLU A 141 -3.10 -16.51 22.63
C GLU A 141 -4.06 -15.57 21.92
N LEU A 142 -3.64 -14.30 21.81
CA LEU A 142 -4.37 -13.30 21.07
C LEU A 142 -4.16 -13.52 19.56
N LEU A 143 -5.16 -13.14 18.77
CA LEU A 143 -5.13 -13.30 17.32
C LEU A 143 -3.99 -12.45 16.72
N SER A 144 -3.31 -13.01 15.73
CA SER A 144 -2.32 -12.29 14.93
C SER A 144 -2.98 -11.14 14.13
N GLU A 145 -2.16 -10.31 13.51
CA GLU A 145 -2.65 -9.38 12.48
C GLU A 145 -3.40 -10.19 11.40
N PRO A 146 -4.61 -9.76 10.98
CA PRO A 146 -5.26 -10.33 9.82
C PRO A 146 -4.44 -9.99 8.57
N VAL A 147 -4.41 -10.90 7.60
CA VAL A 147 -3.86 -10.55 6.30
C VAL A 147 -4.78 -9.54 5.65
N GLU A 148 -4.22 -8.39 5.30
CA GLU A 148 -4.91 -7.38 4.53
C GLU A 148 -5.21 -7.94 3.13
N GLN A 149 -6.49 -8.05 2.83
CA GLN A 149 -6.97 -8.49 1.54
C GLN A 149 -6.96 -7.31 0.57
N ARG A 150 -6.20 -7.47 -0.52
CA ARG A 150 -6.04 -6.49 -1.59
C ARG A 150 -5.62 -7.20 -2.87
N LEU A 151 -5.84 -6.55 -4.02
CA LEU A 151 -5.29 -7.01 -5.29
C LEU A 151 -3.76 -6.83 -5.29
N THR A 152 -3.08 -7.83 -5.82
CA THR A 152 -1.62 -7.81 -6.02
C THR A 152 -1.28 -7.26 -7.40
N SER A 153 0.00 -7.04 -7.69
CA SER A 153 0.44 -6.68 -9.05
C SER A 153 0.44 -7.87 -10.03
N THR A 154 0.07 -9.07 -9.57
CA THR A 154 0.05 -10.30 -10.38
C THR A 154 -1.24 -10.38 -11.20
N HIS A 155 -1.18 -9.94 -12.47
CA HIS A 155 -2.33 -9.94 -13.38
C HIS A 155 -2.00 -10.67 -14.70
N VAL A 156 -3.04 -11.04 -15.46
CA VAL A 156 -2.92 -11.62 -16.81
C VAL A 156 -4.13 -11.27 -17.67
N ILE A 157 -3.95 -11.22 -18.99
CA ILE A 157 -5.03 -11.07 -19.97
C ILE A 157 -5.13 -12.33 -20.80
N PHE A 158 -6.31 -12.94 -20.84
CA PHE A 158 -6.65 -14.00 -21.78
C PHE A 158 -7.44 -13.39 -22.95
N LEU A 159 -6.98 -13.62 -24.18
CA LEU A 159 -7.56 -13.05 -25.40
C LEU A 159 -8.35 -14.10 -26.19
N PHE A 160 -9.45 -13.67 -26.80
CA PHE A 160 -10.40 -14.52 -27.51
C PHE A 160 -10.89 -13.89 -28.80
N ASP A 161 -11.09 -14.73 -29.82
CA ASP A 161 -11.81 -14.38 -31.04
C ASP A 161 -13.33 -14.33 -30.84
N ASP A 162 -13.84 -15.04 -29.83
CA ASP A 162 -15.26 -15.27 -29.56
C ASP A 162 -15.62 -14.90 -28.12
N SER A 163 -16.56 -13.94 -27.97
CA SER A 163 -17.09 -13.51 -26.68
C SER A 163 -17.72 -14.65 -25.86
N ALA A 164 -18.30 -15.67 -26.50
CA ALA A 164 -18.86 -16.81 -25.78
C ALA A 164 -17.77 -17.69 -25.12
N LYS A 165 -16.59 -17.82 -25.76
CA LYS A 165 -15.43 -18.49 -25.16
C LYS A 165 -14.92 -17.70 -23.95
N ARG A 166 -14.80 -16.37 -24.08
CA ARG A 166 -14.43 -15.48 -22.96
C ARG A 166 -15.41 -15.65 -21.80
N ASP A 167 -16.72 -15.58 -22.07
CA ASP A 167 -17.73 -15.64 -21.03
C ASP A 167 -17.74 -16.99 -20.27
N ALA A 168 -17.44 -18.08 -20.97
CA ALA A 168 -17.25 -19.39 -20.34
C ALA A 168 -15.94 -19.49 -19.56
N CYS A 169 -14.89 -18.77 -19.98
CA CYS A 169 -13.55 -18.84 -19.39
C CYS A 169 -13.55 -18.53 -17.90
N TRP A 170 -14.31 -17.54 -17.45
CA TRP A 170 -14.35 -17.14 -16.04
C TRP A 170 -14.61 -18.32 -15.09
N GLN A 171 -15.58 -19.19 -15.41
CA GLN A 171 -15.90 -20.33 -14.55
C GLN A 171 -14.76 -21.35 -14.48
N TRP A 172 -14.00 -21.50 -15.56
CA TRP A 172 -12.82 -22.37 -15.59
C TRP A 172 -11.67 -21.75 -14.80
N THR A 173 -11.46 -20.44 -14.94
CA THR A 173 -10.47 -19.67 -14.18
C THR A 173 -10.69 -19.79 -12.68
N VAL A 174 -11.92 -19.59 -12.20
CA VAL A 174 -12.25 -19.73 -10.77
C VAL A 174 -11.95 -21.12 -10.25
N ARG A 175 -12.25 -22.17 -11.02
CA ARG A 175 -11.95 -23.56 -10.62
C ARG A 175 -10.45 -23.82 -10.56
N SER A 176 -9.71 -23.43 -11.60
CA SER A 176 -8.26 -23.65 -11.63
C SER A 176 -7.53 -22.85 -10.56
N ALA A 177 -7.94 -21.61 -10.31
CA ALA A 177 -7.36 -20.79 -9.25
C ALA A 177 -7.69 -21.36 -7.85
N ALA A 178 -8.91 -21.87 -7.65
CA ALA A 178 -9.27 -22.55 -6.40
C ALA A 178 -8.46 -23.83 -6.15
N ASP A 179 -8.10 -24.60 -7.19
CA ASP A 179 -7.17 -25.73 -7.06
C ASP A 179 -5.82 -25.24 -6.50
N ALA A 180 -5.34 -24.08 -6.97
CA ALA A 180 -4.14 -23.40 -6.47
C ALA A 180 -4.36 -22.58 -5.17
N HIS A 181 -5.48 -22.77 -4.45
CA HIS A 181 -5.90 -22.00 -3.26
C HIS A 181 -5.98 -20.48 -3.44
N ALA A 182 -5.98 -19.99 -4.68
CA ALA A 182 -6.21 -18.58 -5.02
C ALA A 182 -7.72 -18.35 -5.18
N ILE A 183 -8.40 -18.03 -4.08
CA ILE A 183 -9.87 -17.89 -4.05
C ILE A 183 -10.36 -16.44 -4.12
N ASP A 184 -9.46 -15.49 -3.88
CA ASP A 184 -9.73 -14.05 -3.91
C ASP A 184 -9.31 -13.51 -5.27
N LEU A 185 -10.25 -13.44 -6.22
CA LEU A 185 -9.98 -13.04 -7.60
C LEU A 185 -10.94 -11.95 -8.08
N VAL A 186 -10.42 -11.13 -8.98
CA VAL A 186 -11.21 -10.21 -9.81
C VAL A 186 -10.99 -10.55 -11.27
N GLY A 187 -12.09 -10.77 -12.00
CA GLY A 187 -12.11 -10.95 -13.45
C GLY A 187 -12.85 -9.81 -14.12
N VAL A 188 -12.33 -9.28 -15.23
CA VAL A 188 -13.00 -8.23 -16.01
C VAL A 188 -13.12 -8.66 -17.45
N HIS A 189 -14.34 -8.65 -17.96
CA HIS A 189 -14.58 -8.78 -19.39
C HIS A 189 -14.32 -7.44 -20.06
N LEU A 190 -13.42 -7.48 -21.03
CA LEU A 190 -13.09 -6.35 -21.88
C LEU A 190 -13.51 -6.66 -23.32
N ASP A 191 -14.01 -5.64 -23.99
CA ASP A 191 -14.40 -5.67 -25.39
C ASP A 191 -13.72 -4.50 -26.13
N TYR A 192 -13.02 -4.82 -27.22
CA TYR A 192 -12.41 -3.83 -28.09
C TYR A 192 -13.47 -3.15 -28.96
N ASP A 193 -13.60 -1.83 -28.86
CA ASP A 193 -14.54 -1.02 -29.63
C ASP A 193 -13.88 -0.14 -30.70
N GLY A 194 -12.55 -0.26 -30.85
CA GLY A 194 -11.79 0.47 -31.86
C GLY A 194 -11.83 -0.14 -33.26
N THR A 195 -11.13 0.52 -34.20
CA THR A 195 -11.11 0.15 -35.63
C THR A 195 -9.75 -0.38 -36.12
N SER A 196 -8.84 -0.73 -35.21
CA SER A 196 -7.50 -1.19 -35.59
C SER A 196 -7.52 -2.64 -36.07
N ASP A 197 -7.10 -2.86 -37.31
CA ASP A 197 -6.95 -4.21 -37.89
C ASP A 197 -5.84 -5.05 -37.23
N ILE A 198 -5.06 -4.47 -36.32
CA ILE A 198 -4.02 -5.17 -35.55
C ILE A 198 -4.65 -5.98 -34.41
N VAL A 199 -5.82 -5.58 -33.91
CA VAL A 199 -6.51 -6.30 -32.83
C VAL A 199 -7.29 -7.46 -33.43
N ILE A 200 -6.67 -8.65 -33.43
CA ILE A 200 -7.24 -9.87 -33.99
C ILE A 200 -8.10 -10.67 -32.99
N TYR A 201 -8.00 -10.37 -31.70
CA TYR A 201 -8.78 -10.99 -30.63
C TYR A 201 -9.53 -9.91 -29.83
N PRO A 202 -10.76 -9.53 -30.23
CA PRO A 202 -11.45 -8.34 -29.70
C PRO A 202 -12.14 -8.57 -28.35
N HIS A 203 -12.05 -9.77 -27.77
CA HIS A 203 -12.68 -10.12 -26.50
C HIS A 203 -11.61 -10.59 -25.51
N ALA A 204 -11.61 -10.05 -24.29
CA ALA A 204 -10.60 -10.41 -23.30
C ALA A 204 -11.18 -10.66 -21.91
N LEU A 205 -10.59 -11.62 -21.19
CA LEU A 205 -10.74 -11.77 -19.74
C LEU A 205 -9.46 -11.28 -19.07
N TYR A 206 -9.54 -10.12 -18.44
CA TYR A 206 -8.50 -9.62 -17.55
C TYR A 206 -8.66 -10.29 -16.18
N LEU A 207 -7.60 -10.86 -15.63
CA LEU A 207 -7.61 -11.54 -14.34
C LEU A 207 -6.60 -10.88 -13.40
N ALA A 208 -7.04 -10.63 -12.17
CA ALA A 208 -6.22 -10.15 -11.07
C ALA A 208 -6.34 -11.03 -9.83
N PHE A 209 -5.21 -11.28 -9.19
CA PHE A 209 -5.12 -12.11 -7.97
C PHE A 209 -5.12 -11.22 -6.72
N GLY A 210 -5.99 -11.56 -5.78
CA GLY A 210 -5.92 -11.11 -4.40
C GLY A 210 -4.82 -11.82 -3.63
N ARG A 211 -4.45 -11.25 -2.49
CA ARG A 211 -3.39 -11.78 -1.64
C ARG A 211 -3.75 -13.15 -1.05
N ILE A 212 -2.86 -14.12 -1.22
CA ILE A 212 -2.98 -15.45 -0.63
C ILE A 212 -2.41 -15.44 0.80
N ASP A 213 -3.22 -15.86 1.78
CA ASP A 213 -2.77 -16.01 3.17
C ASP A 213 -2.10 -17.39 3.37
N ASN A 214 -0.81 -17.49 3.05
CA ASN A 214 -0.03 -18.72 3.18
C ASN A 214 0.86 -18.73 4.44
N ARG A 215 0.24 -18.95 5.61
CA ARG A 215 0.98 -19.01 6.89
C ARG A 215 1.76 -20.30 7.11
N ASP A 216 1.38 -21.35 6.39
CA ASP A 216 2.00 -22.67 6.52
C ASP A 216 3.31 -22.76 5.71
N GLY A 217 3.55 -21.82 4.79
CA GLY A 217 4.81 -21.61 4.09
C GLY A 217 5.07 -22.56 2.91
N GLU A 218 4.19 -23.53 2.67
CA GLU A 218 4.24 -24.37 1.47
C GLU A 218 3.51 -23.67 0.33
N SER A 219 4.10 -23.63 -0.87
CA SER A 219 3.43 -23.04 -2.04
C SER A 219 2.06 -23.70 -2.24
N PRO A 220 0.97 -22.91 -2.38
CA PRO A 220 -0.37 -23.44 -2.62
C PRO A 220 -0.48 -24.38 -3.82
N CYS A 221 0.47 -24.28 -4.75
CA CYS A 221 0.50 -24.98 -6.02
C CYS A 221 1.50 -26.15 -6.04
N ALA A 222 2.24 -26.38 -4.94
CA ALA A 222 3.37 -27.32 -4.90
C ALA A 222 3.01 -28.75 -5.34
N HIS A 223 1.77 -29.17 -5.11
CA HIS A 223 1.27 -30.49 -5.47
C HIS A 223 0.59 -30.56 -6.86
N LEU A 224 0.37 -29.41 -7.51
CA LEU A 224 -0.34 -29.30 -8.80
C LEU A 224 0.59 -28.99 -9.97
N CYS A 225 1.68 -28.27 -9.73
CA CYS A 225 2.59 -27.85 -10.78
C CYS A 225 3.47 -29.00 -11.27
N ARG A 226 3.08 -29.63 -12.38
CA ARG A 226 3.95 -30.56 -13.13
C ARG A 226 5.15 -29.88 -13.80
N HIS A 227 5.21 -28.54 -13.77
CA HIS A 227 6.22 -27.71 -14.44
C HIS A 227 7.37 -27.28 -13.52
N GLY A 228 7.37 -27.71 -12.26
CA GLY A 228 8.26 -27.18 -11.22
C GLY A 228 7.64 -25.96 -10.55
N VAL A 229 7.84 -25.84 -9.23
CA VAL A 229 7.63 -24.58 -8.50
C VAL A 229 8.93 -23.80 -8.62
N LEU A 230 8.87 -22.47 -8.63
CA LEU A 230 10.06 -21.64 -8.47
C LEU A 230 10.85 -22.11 -7.24
N ASP A 231 12.17 -22.23 -7.36
CA ASP A 231 13.00 -22.55 -6.19
C ASP A 231 13.06 -21.37 -5.20
N ASP A 232 13.66 -21.58 -4.02
CA ASP A 232 13.69 -20.55 -2.97
C ASP A 232 14.43 -19.26 -3.42
N GLU A 233 15.42 -19.37 -4.31
CA GLU A 233 16.14 -18.20 -4.83
C GLU A 233 15.27 -17.43 -5.83
N GLU A 234 14.62 -18.13 -6.76
CA GLU A 234 13.70 -17.54 -7.72
C GLU A 234 12.47 -16.92 -7.05
N ARG A 235 11.90 -17.56 -6.02
CA ARG A 235 10.77 -17.04 -5.25
C ARG A 235 11.11 -15.73 -4.53
N ALA A 236 12.36 -15.55 -4.11
CA ALA A 236 12.78 -14.33 -3.43
C ALA A 236 12.82 -13.09 -4.36
N GLU A 237 12.81 -13.29 -5.67
CA GLU A 237 12.76 -12.19 -6.65
C GLU A 237 11.36 -11.61 -6.82
N TYR A 238 10.31 -12.37 -6.48
CA TYR A 238 8.93 -11.95 -6.62
C TYR A 238 8.38 -11.37 -5.31
N VAL A 239 7.66 -10.25 -5.42
CA VAL A 239 6.95 -9.64 -4.28
C VAL A 239 5.81 -10.54 -3.78
N TYR A 240 5.19 -11.30 -4.70
CA TYR A 240 4.01 -12.14 -4.49
C TYR A 240 4.23 -13.53 -5.11
N PRO A 241 5.13 -14.36 -4.55
CA PRO A 241 5.53 -15.62 -5.16
C PRO A 241 4.39 -16.65 -5.19
N ASP A 242 3.51 -16.67 -4.17
CA ASP A 242 2.37 -17.60 -4.12
C ASP A 242 1.32 -17.25 -5.18
N GLU A 243 1.05 -15.96 -5.37
CA GLU A 243 0.16 -15.47 -6.42
C GLU A 243 0.74 -15.73 -7.81
N TYR A 244 2.06 -15.61 -7.98
CA TYR A 244 2.75 -15.92 -9.22
C TYR A 244 2.69 -17.43 -9.56
N ASP A 245 2.86 -18.30 -8.57
CA ASP A 245 2.67 -19.74 -8.75
C ASP A 245 1.22 -20.06 -9.18
N ALA A 246 0.24 -19.43 -8.52
CA ALA A 246 -1.17 -19.59 -8.86
C ALA A 246 -1.46 -19.10 -10.29
N LEU A 247 -0.90 -17.95 -10.67
CA LEU A 247 -0.97 -17.43 -12.03
C LEU A 247 -0.39 -18.43 -13.04
N THR A 248 0.78 -19.00 -12.74
CA THR A 248 1.44 -19.98 -13.61
C THR A 248 0.58 -21.22 -13.80
N HIS A 249 -0.03 -21.73 -12.72
CA HIS A 249 -0.97 -22.84 -12.78
C HIS A 249 -2.19 -22.50 -13.66
N VAL A 250 -2.84 -21.36 -13.41
CA VAL A 250 -4.01 -20.91 -14.20
C VAL A 250 -3.65 -20.74 -15.68
N CYS A 251 -2.48 -20.15 -15.97
CA CYS A 251 -1.98 -19.99 -17.34
C CYS A 251 -1.70 -21.31 -18.06
N ALA A 252 -1.49 -22.42 -17.34
CA ALA A 252 -1.24 -23.74 -17.89
C ALA A 252 -2.54 -24.54 -18.13
N THR A 253 -3.62 -24.23 -17.43
CA THR A 253 -4.90 -24.95 -17.48
C THR A 253 -5.95 -24.26 -18.35
N ILE A 254 -5.91 -22.94 -18.42
CA ILE A 254 -6.86 -22.13 -19.18
C ILE A 254 -6.54 -22.16 -20.67
N ARG A 255 -7.58 -22.37 -21.47
CA ARG A 255 -7.50 -22.32 -22.94
C ARG A 255 -8.04 -20.98 -23.42
N SER A 256 -7.16 -20.18 -24.00
CA SER A 256 -7.46 -18.95 -24.72
C SER A 256 -6.83 -18.99 -26.11
N ASP A 257 -7.25 -18.08 -27.00
CA ASP A 257 -6.66 -17.98 -28.34
C ASP A 257 -5.27 -17.32 -28.25
N ASP A 258 -5.08 -16.41 -27.29
CA ASP A 258 -3.77 -15.89 -26.88
C ASP A 258 -3.77 -15.46 -25.39
N LYS A 259 -2.59 -15.16 -24.84
CA LYS A 259 -2.43 -14.66 -23.47
C LYS A 259 -1.28 -13.67 -23.35
N GLU A 260 -1.46 -12.66 -22.52
CA GLU A 260 -0.45 -11.63 -22.30
C GLU A 260 -0.24 -11.38 -20.80
N SER A 261 1.02 -11.15 -20.41
CA SER A 261 1.33 -10.63 -19.09
C SER A 261 0.67 -9.26 -18.88
N ALA A 262 0.22 -9.00 -17.66
CA ALA A 262 -0.43 -7.75 -17.30
C ALA A 262 -0.08 -7.31 -15.88
N GLY A 263 -0.47 -6.07 -15.58
CA GLY A 263 -0.27 -5.43 -14.29
C GLY A 263 -1.15 -4.18 -14.22
N PRO A 264 -1.17 -3.50 -13.07
CA PRO A 264 -2.02 -2.33 -12.85
C PRO A 264 -1.89 -1.23 -13.93
N ASP A 265 -0.64 -0.98 -14.36
CA ASP A 265 -0.36 0.03 -15.39
C ASP A 265 -0.95 -0.37 -16.75
N LYS A 266 -0.89 -1.66 -17.12
CA LYS A 266 -1.50 -2.17 -18.35
C LYS A 266 -3.02 -2.09 -18.32
N PHE A 267 -3.66 -2.41 -17.18
CA PHE A 267 -5.12 -2.24 -17.03
C PHE A 267 -5.54 -0.78 -17.22
N THR A 268 -4.74 0.15 -16.70
CA THR A 268 -4.98 1.59 -16.87
C THR A 268 -4.85 2.01 -18.34
N GLN A 269 -3.80 1.55 -19.02
CA GLN A 269 -3.57 1.82 -20.44
C GLN A 269 -4.71 1.30 -21.32
N ILE A 270 -5.08 0.02 -21.19
CA ILE A 270 -6.10 -0.59 -22.06
C ILE A 270 -7.48 0.07 -21.88
N THR A 271 -7.87 0.38 -20.63
CA THR A 271 -9.20 0.93 -20.32
C THR A 271 -9.35 2.43 -20.57
N ASN A 272 -8.26 3.19 -20.64
CA ASN A 272 -8.32 4.64 -20.87
C ASN A 272 -7.88 5.05 -22.28
N GLU A 273 -7.00 4.28 -22.93
CA GLU A 273 -6.29 4.76 -24.13
C GLU A 273 -6.41 3.86 -25.35
N GLU A 274 -6.75 2.57 -25.18
CA GLU A 274 -6.70 1.59 -26.27
C GLU A 274 -8.08 1.13 -26.75
N ASN A 275 -9.15 1.89 -26.49
CA ASN A 275 -10.50 1.58 -26.97
C ASN A 275 -10.97 0.18 -26.50
N TRP A 276 -10.66 -0.17 -25.25
CA TRP A 276 -11.24 -1.34 -24.58
C TRP A 276 -12.23 -0.89 -23.53
N THR A 277 -13.43 -1.46 -23.57
CA THR A 277 -14.51 -1.13 -22.64
C THR A 277 -14.73 -2.26 -21.65
N ILE A 278 -15.03 -1.89 -20.39
CA ILE A 278 -15.41 -2.85 -19.35
C ILE A 278 -16.88 -3.21 -19.56
N SER A 279 -17.15 -4.46 -19.96
CA SER A 279 -18.51 -4.95 -20.14
C SER A 279 -19.05 -5.69 -18.92
N LYS A 280 -18.17 -6.29 -18.11
CA LYS A 280 -18.56 -7.00 -16.89
C LYS A 280 -17.42 -7.16 -15.89
N ILE A 281 -17.73 -7.01 -14.61
CA ILE A 281 -16.83 -7.29 -13.50
C ILE A 281 -17.30 -8.55 -12.77
N HIS A 282 -16.35 -9.40 -12.42
CA HIS A 282 -16.54 -10.63 -11.69
C HIS A 282 -15.66 -10.62 -10.43
N THR A 283 -16.23 -11.03 -9.31
CA THR A 283 -15.52 -11.10 -8.04
C THR A 283 -15.70 -12.47 -7.38
N THR A 284 -14.71 -12.87 -6.59
CA THR A 284 -14.73 -14.07 -5.73
C THR A 284 -14.12 -13.76 -4.37
N GLY A 285 -14.32 -14.66 -3.40
CA GLY A 285 -13.72 -14.54 -2.08
C GLY A 285 -14.06 -13.23 -1.36
N ALA A 286 -13.05 -12.56 -0.82
CA ALA A 286 -13.14 -11.29 -0.10
C ALA A 286 -13.80 -10.18 -0.94
N PHE A 287 -13.59 -10.18 -2.26
CA PHE A 287 -14.15 -9.18 -3.17
C PHE A 287 -15.64 -9.41 -3.49
N ALA A 288 -16.20 -10.59 -3.17
CA ALA A 288 -17.61 -10.91 -3.38
C ALA A 288 -18.50 -10.64 -2.16
N THR A 289 -17.95 -10.05 -1.09
CA THR A 289 -18.64 -9.84 0.20
C THR A 289 -19.67 -8.69 0.18
N GLY A 290 -19.72 -7.90 -0.89
CA GLY A 290 -20.58 -6.72 -1.02
C GLY A 290 -20.03 -5.46 -0.33
N LEU A 291 -18.76 -5.48 0.08
CA LEU A 291 -18.05 -4.34 0.67
C LEU A 291 -17.40 -3.42 -0.36
N TYR A 292 -17.24 -3.90 -1.60
CA TYR A 292 -16.61 -3.18 -2.71
C TYR A 292 -17.63 -2.98 -3.82
N ASP A 293 -17.75 -1.75 -4.32
CA ASP A 293 -18.48 -1.50 -5.56
C ASP A 293 -17.56 -1.63 -6.79
N ASP A 294 -18.14 -1.52 -7.98
CA ASP A 294 -17.39 -1.65 -9.23
C ASP A 294 -16.28 -0.58 -9.36
N ASP A 295 -16.50 0.63 -8.81
CA ASP A 295 -15.51 1.71 -8.84
C ASP A 295 -14.32 1.39 -7.91
N ASP A 296 -14.58 0.83 -6.73
CA ASP A 296 -13.55 0.34 -5.81
C ASP A 296 -12.69 -0.74 -6.49
N ILE A 297 -13.33 -1.71 -7.14
CA ILE A 297 -12.64 -2.78 -7.86
C ILE A 297 -11.78 -2.23 -9.01
N VAL A 298 -12.31 -1.32 -9.81
CA VAL A 298 -11.56 -0.68 -10.90
C VAL A 298 -10.37 0.11 -10.36
N ARG A 299 -10.51 0.81 -9.24
CA ARG A 299 -9.39 1.52 -8.60
C ARG A 299 -8.32 0.55 -8.09
N ALA A 300 -8.71 -0.57 -7.49
CA ALA A 300 -7.79 -1.60 -7.04
C ALA A 300 -7.03 -2.25 -8.21
N LEU A 301 -7.72 -2.56 -9.32
CA LEU A 301 -7.10 -3.09 -10.54
C LEU A 301 -6.08 -2.14 -11.17
N ARG A 302 -6.29 -0.82 -11.03
CA ARG A 302 -5.33 0.24 -11.43
C ARG A 302 -4.20 0.43 -10.43
N GLY A 303 -4.15 -0.36 -9.35
CA GLY A 303 -3.07 -0.33 -8.38
C GLY A 303 -3.10 0.90 -7.47
N HIS A 304 -4.23 1.62 -7.41
CA HIS A 304 -4.38 2.80 -6.54
C HIS A 304 -4.29 2.48 -5.04
N GLU A 305 -4.33 1.18 -4.67
CA GLU A 305 -4.08 0.68 -3.32
C GLU A 305 -2.58 0.40 -3.03
N GLY A 306 -1.69 0.89 -3.88
CA GLY A 306 -0.23 0.91 -3.65
C GLY A 306 0.59 -0.08 -4.48
N GLU A 307 0.02 -0.65 -5.54
CA GLU A 307 0.71 -1.56 -6.46
C GLU A 307 1.16 -0.89 -7.76
N ALA A 308 0.67 0.31 -8.06
CA ALA A 308 1.00 1.00 -9.30
C ALA A 308 2.42 1.61 -9.25
N LYS A 309 3.20 1.38 -10.32
CA LYS A 309 4.60 1.83 -10.42
C LYS A 309 4.78 2.98 -11.40
N VAL A 310 3.88 3.15 -12.36
CA VAL A 310 3.97 4.21 -13.38
C VAL A 310 2.94 5.32 -13.13
N GLN A 311 1.69 4.96 -12.82
CA GLN A 311 0.63 5.94 -12.59
C GLN A 311 0.01 5.82 -11.21
N TYR A 312 -0.20 6.95 -10.53
CA TYR A 312 -0.90 6.96 -9.26
C TYR A 312 -1.89 8.12 -9.18
N ARG A 313 -3.09 7.85 -8.65
CA ARG A 313 -4.06 8.89 -8.31
C ARG A 313 -4.74 8.55 -6.99
N GLY A 314 -4.51 9.38 -5.98
CA GLY A 314 -5.03 9.14 -4.65
C GLY A 314 -5.28 10.42 -3.86
N SER A 315 -5.87 10.23 -2.68
CA SER A 315 -6.08 11.32 -1.74
C SER A 315 -6.11 10.84 -0.30
N ALA A 316 -5.70 11.69 0.63
CA ALA A 316 -5.75 11.43 2.06
C ALA A 316 -5.88 12.72 2.87
N SER A 317 -6.39 12.58 4.09
CA SER A 317 -6.24 13.61 5.12
C SER A 317 -4.89 13.46 5.80
N ASN A 318 -4.15 14.57 5.97
CA ASN A 318 -2.90 14.60 6.72
C ASN A 318 -3.07 14.32 8.23
N LYS A 319 -4.31 14.23 8.73
CA LYS A 319 -4.63 13.96 10.13
C LYS A 319 -5.12 12.55 10.42
N ILE A 320 -5.55 11.81 9.40
CA ILE A 320 -5.95 10.42 9.57
C ILE A 320 -4.70 9.54 9.43
N ILE A 321 -4.01 9.30 10.54
CA ILE A 321 -2.66 8.67 10.59
C ILE A 321 -2.57 7.40 9.73
N GLY A 322 -3.52 6.47 9.85
CA GLY A 322 -3.53 5.22 9.09
C GLY A 322 -3.64 5.47 7.58
N GLN A 323 -4.59 6.32 7.17
CA GLN A 323 -4.80 6.69 5.77
C GLN A 323 -3.57 7.42 5.20
N TRP A 324 -3.02 8.37 5.95
CA TRP A 324 -1.84 9.14 5.54
C TRP A 324 -0.62 8.23 5.31
N ARG A 325 -0.41 7.26 6.20
CA ARG A 325 0.68 6.30 6.07
C ARG A 325 0.56 5.46 4.81
N GLU A 326 -0.62 4.89 4.53
CA GLU A 326 -0.82 4.09 3.31
C GLU A 326 -0.77 4.94 2.05
N PHE A 327 -1.31 6.16 2.08
CA PHE A 327 -1.21 7.13 0.99
C PHE A 327 0.25 7.47 0.67
N ARG A 328 1.06 7.78 1.69
CA ARG A 328 2.49 8.04 1.51
C ARG A 328 3.20 6.81 0.97
N LYS A 329 2.92 5.62 1.50
CA LYS A 329 3.51 4.36 1.02
C LYS A 329 3.20 4.13 -0.46
N ALA A 330 1.95 4.28 -0.89
CA ALA A 330 1.54 4.12 -2.29
C ALA A 330 2.23 5.13 -3.22
N VAL A 331 2.32 6.40 -2.80
CA VAL A 331 3.06 7.43 -3.54
C VAL A 331 4.53 7.07 -3.69
N MET A 332 5.18 6.63 -2.61
CA MET A 332 6.59 6.20 -2.65
C MET A 332 6.80 4.95 -3.49
N THR A 333 5.84 4.01 -3.54
CA THR A 333 5.91 2.86 -4.45
C THR A 333 5.88 3.31 -5.91
N CYS A 334 4.98 4.23 -6.28
CA CYS A 334 4.91 4.79 -7.63
C CYS A 334 6.17 5.59 -8.02
N LEU A 335 6.84 6.19 -7.04
CA LEU A 335 8.07 6.96 -7.25
C LEU A 335 9.34 6.14 -7.04
N SER A 336 9.26 4.87 -6.64
CA SER A 336 10.38 4.05 -6.16
C SER A 336 11.56 3.90 -7.13
N GLN A 337 11.35 4.22 -8.41
CA GLN A 337 12.34 4.17 -9.48
C GLN A 337 12.88 5.55 -9.88
N ASN A 338 12.45 6.60 -9.19
CA ASN A 338 12.82 7.99 -9.38
C ASN A 338 13.25 8.56 -8.02
N ASP A 339 14.55 8.45 -7.72
CA ASP A 339 15.11 8.88 -6.44
C ASP A 339 14.87 10.38 -6.19
N ASP A 340 15.02 11.21 -7.23
CA ASP A 340 14.85 12.66 -7.17
C ASP A 340 13.42 13.02 -6.71
N TRP A 341 12.38 12.47 -7.36
CA TRP A 341 10.99 12.72 -6.93
C TRP A 341 10.60 11.99 -5.65
N THR A 342 11.16 10.81 -5.38
CA THR A 342 10.95 10.11 -4.10
C THR A 342 11.36 11.02 -2.93
N GLU A 343 12.52 11.66 -3.04
CA GLU A 343 12.99 12.64 -2.06
C GLU A 343 12.09 13.87 -2.03
N LEU A 344 11.91 14.55 -3.17
CA LEU A 344 11.22 15.85 -3.21
C LEU A 344 9.75 15.77 -2.80
N VAL A 345 9.01 14.80 -3.36
CA VAL A 345 7.60 14.57 -3.02
C VAL A 345 7.47 14.03 -1.59
N GLY A 346 8.41 13.16 -1.16
CA GLY A 346 8.47 12.65 0.21
C GLY A 346 8.61 13.78 1.23
N ASN A 347 9.53 14.72 1.00
CA ASN A 347 9.73 15.89 1.84
C ASN A 347 8.48 16.77 1.93
N TRP A 348 7.78 16.99 0.80
CA TRP A 348 6.53 17.75 0.78
C TRP A 348 5.43 17.07 1.61
N LEU A 349 5.29 15.73 1.51
CA LEU A 349 4.34 14.97 2.32
C LEU A 349 4.71 15.00 3.82
N ASP A 350 5.99 14.84 4.15
CA ASP A 350 6.45 14.85 5.54
C ASP A 350 6.27 16.22 6.19
N TRP A 351 6.44 17.29 5.42
CA TRP A 351 6.10 18.66 5.84
C TRP A 351 4.59 18.85 6.05
N LEU A 352 3.74 18.36 5.14
CA LEU A 352 2.27 18.42 5.29
C LEU A 352 1.78 17.65 6.52
N ALA A 353 2.41 16.51 6.85
CA ALA A 353 2.09 15.73 8.04
C ALA A 353 2.29 16.50 9.35
N GLN A 354 3.25 17.44 9.36
CA GLN A 354 3.60 18.24 10.53
C GLN A 354 2.72 19.49 10.71
N LYS A 355 1.94 19.88 9.70
CA LYS A 355 1.03 21.03 9.78
C LYS A 355 0.02 20.87 10.89
N ALA A 356 -0.39 21.95 11.55
CA ALA A 356 -1.39 21.87 12.62
C ALA A 356 -2.80 21.64 12.04
N GLU A 357 -3.09 22.28 10.91
CA GLU A 357 -4.37 22.23 10.21
C GLU A 357 -4.57 20.91 9.47
N GLU A 358 -5.84 20.61 9.20
CA GLU A 358 -6.23 19.44 8.42
C GLU A 358 -6.38 19.81 6.94
N TYR A 359 -5.71 19.06 6.08
CA TYR A 359 -5.71 19.21 4.64
C TYR A 359 -6.27 17.96 3.98
N ASP A 360 -7.14 18.15 3.00
CA ASP A 360 -7.41 17.14 1.97
C ASP A 360 -6.33 17.24 0.91
N VAL A 361 -5.49 16.22 0.85
CA VAL A 361 -4.35 16.14 -0.06
C VAL A 361 -4.71 15.21 -1.21
N HIS A 362 -4.55 15.70 -2.42
CA HIS A 362 -4.71 14.94 -3.66
C HIS A 362 -3.37 14.89 -4.38
N LEU A 363 -3.00 13.71 -4.87
CA LEU A 363 -1.84 13.53 -5.75
C LEU A 363 -2.22 12.78 -7.01
N GLN A 364 -1.71 13.26 -8.13
CA GLN A 364 -1.69 12.58 -9.43
C GLN A 364 -0.24 12.49 -9.89
N ILE A 365 0.20 11.29 -10.25
CA ILE A 365 1.57 11.00 -10.64
C ILE A 365 1.54 10.20 -11.93
N TYR A 366 2.40 10.58 -12.86
CA TYR A 366 2.81 9.79 -14.01
C TYR A 366 4.33 9.81 -14.07
N ASN A 367 4.94 8.67 -13.76
CA ASN A 367 6.37 8.48 -13.61
C ASN A 367 6.84 7.33 -14.51
N PRO A 368 6.87 7.53 -15.85
CA PRO A 368 7.22 6.46 -16.78
C PRO A 368 8.69 6.05 -16.71
N CYS A 369 9.58 6.90 -16.18
CA CYS A 369 11.03 6.68 -16.12
C CYS A 369 11.61 6.15 -17.44
N ASP A 370 11.16 6.74 -18.57
CA ASP A 370 11.58 6.42 -19.93
C ASP A 370 11.39 7.64 -20.84
N ILE A 371 12.43 8.47 -20.94
CA ILE A 371 12.44 9.66 -21.79
C ILE A 371 12.37 9.31 -23.27
N ILE A 372 12.88 8.15 -23.68
CA ILE A 372 12.84 7.72 -25.09
C ILE A 372 11.40 7.43 -25.50
N THR A 373 10.63 6.71 -24.67
CA THR A 373 9.17 6.54 -24.87
C THR A 373 8.48 7.90 -24.95
N THR A 374 8.82 8.82 -24.03
CA THR A 374 8.24 10.17 -24.00
C THR A 374 8.45 10.90 -25.33
N LEU A 375 9.65 10.85 -25.91
CA LEU A 375 9.97 11.50 -27.17
C LEU A 375 9.35 10.79 -28.37
N VAL A 376 9.46 9.45 -28.44
CA VAL A 376 9.00 8.65 -29.58
C VAL A 376 7.48 8.71 -29.76
N TYR A 377 6.73 8.66 -28.66
CA TYR A 377 5.26 8.67 -28.70
C TYR A 377 4.66 10.05 -28.45
N GLY A 378 5.41 10.96 -27.83
CA GLY A 378 4.97 12.31 -27.53
C GLY A 378 5.20 13.30 -28.66
N LEU A 379 6.22 13.14 -29.51
CA LEU A 379 6.46 14.11 -30.57
C LEU A 379 5.66 13.81 -31.84
N PRO A 380 5.23 14.86 -32.57
CA PRO A 380 5.43 16.28 -32.28
C PRO A 380 4.39 16.92 -31.34
N ASP A 381 3.19 16.35 -31.19
CA ASP A 381 2.01 17.06 -30.67
C ASP A 381 1.43 16.50 -29.36
N GLN A 382 1.90 15.34 -28.90
CA GLN A 382 1.42 14.64 -27.71
C GLN A 382 2.39 14.73 -26.51
N LEU A 383 3.42 15.58 -26.56
CA LEU A 383 4.52 15.59 -25.57
C LEU A 383 3.99 15.69 -24.14
N LYS A 384 3.04 16.59 -23.89
CA LYS A 384 2.44 16.78 -22.55
C LYS A 384 1.74 15.52 -22.01
N LYS A 385 1.19 14.67 -22.89
CA LYS A 385 0.53 13.42 -22.50
C LYS A 385 1.55 12.40 -22.00
N TYR A 386 2.71 12.33 -22.64
CA TYR A 386 3.74 11.33 -22.34
C TYR A 386 4.85 11.84 -21.43
N SER A 387 4.92 13.15 -21.15
CA SER A 387 5.88 13.72 -20.22
C SER A 387 5.59 13.30 -18.77
N PRO A 388 6.63 12.92 -18.00
CA PRO A 388 6.50 12.71 -16.57
C PRO A 388 5.87 13.93 -15.87
N LEU A 389 4.98 13.67 -14.90
CA LEU A 389 4.26 14.71 -14.17
C LEU A 389 3.90 14.27 -12.75
N VAL A 390 4.14 15.17 -11.78
CA VAL A 390 3.50 15.12 -10.45
C VAL A 390 2.61 16.34 -10.30
N LEU A 391 1.36 16.15 -9.89
CA LEU A 391 0.43 17.21 -9.48
C LEU A 391 -0.10 16.93 -8.08
N GLY A 392 0.24 17.80 -7.14
CA GLY A 392 -0.25 17.77 -5.77
C GLY A 392 -1.10 18.99 -5.46
N VAL A 393 -2.19 18.77 -4.72
CA VAL A 393 -3.01 19.83 -4.14
C VAL A 393 -3.29 19.46 -2.69
N ALA A 394 -2.94 20.33 -1.75
CA ALA A 394 -3.31 20.21 -0.35
C ALA A 394 -4.25 21.37 0.00
N LYS A 395 -5.53 21.08 0.12
CA LYS A 395 -6.57 22.07 0.41
C LYS A 395 -6.97 21.99 1.87
N ALA A 396 -6.89 23.11 2.58
CA ALA A 396 -7.34 23.18 3.98
C ALA A 396 -8.84 22.90 4.07
N ARG A 397 -9.24 22.00 4.98
CA ARG A 397 -10.65 21.61 5.17
C ARG A 397 -11.51 22.73 5.71
N ASP A 398 -10.95 23.55 6.59
CA ASP A 398 -11.64 24.69 7.16
C ASP A 398 -11.76 25.88 6.18
N GLY A 399 -11.00 25.86 5.08
CA GLY A 399 -10.94 26.95 4.09
C GLY A 399 -10.29 28.25 4.58
N HIS A 400 -9.71 28.25 5.79
CA HIS A 400 -9.10 29.44 6.39
C HIS A 400 -7.58 29.45 6.23
N ALA A 401 -6.96 28.31 5.98
CA ALA A 401 -5.53 28.20 5.66
C ALA A 401 -5.26 28.16 4.15
N ALA A 402 -4.03 28.49 3.78
CA ALA A 402 -3.57 28.49 2.39
C ALA A 402 -3.73 27.11 1.73
N THR A 403 -4.02 27.10 0.43
CA THR A 403 -3.95 25.89 -0.41
C THR A 403 -2.55 25.76 -0.99
N TYR A 404 -1.94 24.59 -0.85
CA TYR A 404 -0.61 24.32 -1.39
C TYR A 404 -0.70 23.49 -2.67
N PHE A 405 0.11 23.85 -3.65
CA PHE A 405 0.21 23.18 -4.93
C PHE A 405 1.63 22.68 -5.14
N LEU A 406 1.75 21.46 -5.64
CA LEU A 406 3.03 20.84 -6.03
C LEU A 406 2.95 20.46 -7.50
N ARG A 407 3.97 20.83 -8.27
CA ARG A 407 4.14 20.41 -9.67
C ARG A 407 5.53 19.84 -9.89
N GLY A 408 5.63 18.55 -10.15
CA GLY A 408 6.88 17.88 -10.53
C GLY A 408 6.98 17.73 -12.04
N GLU A 409 8.11 18.12 -12.63
CA GLU A 409 8.38 18.03 -14.07
C GLU A 409 9.87 17.82 -14.36
N LEU A 410 10.20 17.36 -15.57
CA LEU A 410 11.55 17.39 -16.11
C LEU A 410 11.99 18.81 -16.45
N ARG A 411 13.21 19.18 -16.04
CA ARG A 411 13.82 20.49 -16.27
C ARG A 411 15.25 20.35 -16.80
N TRP A 412 15.58 21.13 -17.82
CA TRP A 412 16.91 21.19 -18.43
C TRP A 412 17.74 22.32 -17.80
N ASN A 413 19.01 22.03 -17.54
CA ASN A 413 19.97 22.95 -16.94
C ASN A 413 20.52 24.03 -17.90
N GLY A 414 20.11 24.03 -19.17
CA GLY A 414 20.53 25.01 -20.17
C GLY A 414 21.91 24.77 -20.78
N ILE A 415 22.58 23.66 -20.44
CA ILE A 415 23.91 23.32 -20.98
C ILE A 415 23.76 22.54 -22.29
N GLN A 416 24.43 23.00 -23.34
CA GLN A 416 24.41 22.37 -24.68
C GLN A 416 24.89 20.91 -24.63
N VAL A 417 24.14 20.02 -25.27
CA VAL A 417 24.50 18.60 -25.39
C VAL A 417 24.83 18.27 -26.86
N PRO A 418 26.12 18.08 -27.21
CA PRO A 418 26.53 18.00 -28.62
C PRO A 418 26.19 16.67 -29.33
N HIS A 419 26.04 15.55 -28.60
CA HIS A 419 25.90 14.21 -29.19
C HIS A 419 24.86 13.33 -28.48
N LEU A 420 23.58 13.71 -28.49
CA LEU A 420 22.49 13.00 -27.82
C LEU A 420 22.41 11.52 -28.23
N GLY A 421 22.46 11.23 -29.53
CA GLY A 421 22.38 9.84 -30.03
C GLY A 421 23.52 8.95 -29.54
N ALA A 422 24.74 9.49 -29.41
CA ALA A 422 25.88 8.74 -28.89
C ALA A 422 25.72 8.44 -27.39
N LEU A 423 25.30 9.43 -26.60
CA LEU A 423 25.02 9.26 -25.16
C LEU A 423 23.89 8.25 -24.93
N THR A 424 22.85 8.28 -25.76
CA THR A 424 21.75 7.30 -25.72
C THR A 424 22.26 5.89 -25.95
N ARG A 425 23.15 5.69 -26.92
CA ARG A 425 23.76 4.39 -27.21
C ARG A 425 24.75 3.92 -26.14
N ILE A 426 25.34 4.82 -25.35
CA ILE A 426 26.12 4.42 -24.17
C ILE A 426 25.22 3.76 -23.13
N VAL A 427 24.02 4.30 -22.95
CA VAL A 427 23.04 3.83 -21.95
C VAL A 427 22.30 2.59 -22.44
N TYR A 428 21.63 2.66 -23.59
CA TYR A 428 20.74 1.61 -24.09
C TYR A 428 21.37 0.68 -25.14
N ARG A 429 22.62 0.93 -25.57
CA ARG A 429 23.31 0.25 -26.68
C ARG A 429 22.70 0.50 -28.05
N ASP A 430 21.46 0.06 -28.25
CA ASP A 430 20.76 0.11 -29.54
C ASP A 430 19.22 0.09 -29.35
N PRO A 431 18.42 0.42 -30.39
CA PRO A 431 16.96 0.45 -30.29
C PRO A 431 16.28 -0.88 -29.94
N ILE A 432 16.88 -2.03 -30.29
CA ILE A 432 16.35 -3.35 -29.96
C ILE A 432 16.58 -3.62 -28.48
N SER A 433 17.80 -3.36 -28.00
CA SER A 433 18.15 -3.46 -26.59
C SER A 433 17.22 -2.61 -25.71
N TRP A 434 16.93 -1.35 -26.10
CA TRP A 434 15.93 -0.52 -25.43
C TRP A 434 14.53 -1.13 -25.44
N HIS A 435 14.04 -1.63 -26.58
CA HIS A 435 12.71 -2.25 -26.67
C HIS A 435 12.56 -3.47 -25.75
N ILE A 436 13.59 -4.31 -25.68
CA ILE A 436 13.60 -5.51 -24.82
C ILE A 436 13.57 -5.12 -23.34
N GLN A 437 14.24 -4.02 -23.01
CA GLN A 437 14.45 -3.53 -21.65
C GLN A 437 13.35 -2.58 -21.16
N ARG A 438 12.42 -2.20 -22.04
CA ARG A 438 11.37 -1.22 -21.78
C ARG A 438 10.47 -1.69 -20.63
N GLY A 439 10.37 -0.87 -19.59
CA GLY A 439 9.62 -1.19 -18.36
C GLY A 439 10.46 -1.84 -17.26
N GLU A 440 11.74 -2.12 -17.49
CA GLU A 440 12.66 -2.71 -16.50
C GLU A 440 13.97 -1.91 -16.31
N THR A 441 14.24 -0.86 -17.11
CA THR A 441 15.52 -0.12 -17.12
C THR A 441 15.46 1.32 -16.61
N HIS A 442 14.96 1.49 -15.39
CA HIS A 442 14.80 2.81 -14.78
C HIS A 442 16.12 3.47 -14.31
N PRO A 443 17.11 2.74 -13.76
CA PRO A 443 18.42 3.33 -13.45
C PRO A 443 19.14 3.88 -14.70
N LEU A 444 18.85 3.31 -15.87
CA LEU A 444 19.40 3.76 -17.15
C LEU A 444 18.78 5.08 -17.59
N ASP A 445 17.47 5.28 -17.39
CA ASP A 445 16.80 6.53 -17.74
C ASP A 445 17.34 7.72 -16.95
N LEU A 446 17.47 7.58 -15.62
CA LEU A 446 18.07 8.62 -14.77
C LEU A 446 19.51 8.96 -15.20
N GLN A 447 20.30 7.95 -15.58
CA GLN A 447 21.64 8.17 -16.10
C GLN A 447 21.62 8.96 -17.42
N LEU A 448 20.71 8.62 -18.33
CA LEU A 448 20.56 9.33 -19.60
C LEU A 448 20.13 10.79 -19.40
N LEU A 449 19.14 11.03 -18.53
CA LEU A 449 18.68 12.37 -18.19
C LEU A 449 19.83 13.23 -17.65
N ARG A 450 20.66 12.67 -16.75
CA ARG A 450 21.86 13.35 -16.25
C ARG A 450 22.87 13.68 -17.36
N PHE A 451 23.09 12.77 -18.31
CA PHE A 451 23.93 13.07 -19.49
C PHE A 451 23.37 14.17 -20.37
N TRP A 452 22.04 14.34 -20.38
CA TRP A 452 21.37 15.39 -21.14
C TRP A 452 21.23 16.70 -20.35
N GLY A 453 21.69 16.73 -19.09
CA GLY A 453 21.49 17.88 -18.20
C GLY A 453 20.02 18.10 -17.82
N ILE A 454 19.21 17.05 -17.85
CA ILE A 454 17.80 17.06 -17.49
C ILE A 454 17.64 16.43 -16.10
N HIS A 455 16.84 17.07 -15.26
CA HIS A 455 16.60 16.67 -13.88
C HIS A 455 15.11 16.66 -13.55
N TYR A 456 14.70 15.75 -12.68
CA TYR A 456 13.37 15.78 -12.08
C TYR A 456 13.34 16.81 -10.95
N LEU A 457 12.58 17.89 -11.13
CA LEU A 457 12.45 18.96 -10.13
C LEU A 457 10.98 19.10 -9.70
N THR A 458 10.75 19.78 -8.58
CA THR A 458 9.39 20.16 -8.14
C THR A 458 9.27 21.66 -7.93
N HIS A 459 8.10 22.20 -8.27
CA HIS A 459 7.68 23.57 -8.07
C HIS A 459 6.57 23.59 -7.03
N GLU A 460 6.72 24.38 -5.99
CA GLU A 460 5.70 24.57 -4.96
C GLU A 460 5.21 26.02 -4.96
N PHE A 461 3.90 26.22 -4.85
CA PHE A 461 3.35 27.53 -4.54
C PHE A 461 2.13 27.43 -3.63
N ALA A 462 1.86 28.51 -2.90
CA ALA A 462 0.75 28.62 -1.97
C ALA A 462 -0.24 29.71 -2.41
N MET A 463 -1.53 29.41 -2.28
CA MET A 463 -2.61 30.37 -2.50
C MET A 463 -3.33 30.64 -1.18
N ASP A 464 -3.25 31.89 -0.71
CA ASP A 464 -3.97 32.34 0.48
C ASP A 464 -5.47 32.49 0.14
N PRO A 465 -6.42 32.09 1.00
CA PRO A 465 -7.85 32.15 0.68
C PRO A 465 -8.34 33.59 0.42
N THR A 466 -7.61 34.58 0.94
CA THR A 466 -7.91 36.00 0.75
C THR A 466 -7.22 36.63 -0.46
N SER A 467 -6.35 35.89 -1.17
CA SER A 467 -5.67 36.41 -2.35
C SER A 467 -6.64 36.56 -3.53
N PRO A 468 -6.56 37.67 -4.30
CA PRO A 468 -7.24 37.77 -5.59
C PRO A 468 -6.86 36.62 -6.52
N ALA A 469 -7.79 36.15 -7.35
CA ALA A 469 -7.55 35.05 -8.29
C ALA A 469 -6.40 35.31 -9.29
N ASP A 470 -6.10 36.58 -9.57
CA ASP A 470 -5.05 37.01 -10.49
C ASP A 470 -3.74 37.44 -9.79
N ALA A 471 -3.60 37.17 -8.49
CA ALA A 471 -2.37 37.50 -7.77
C ALA A 471 -1.20 36.66 -8.32
N ALA A 472 -0.06 37.31 -8.57
CA ALA A 472 1.17 36.59 -8.90
C ALA A 472 1.63 35.81 -7.66
N HIS A 473 1.67 34.49 -7.76
CA HIS A 473 2.19 33.62 -6.72
C HIS A 473 3.64 33.25 -7.03
N GLU A 474 4.54 33.50 -6.08
CA GLU A 474 5.95 33.13 -6.21
C GLU A 474 6.08 31.62 -6.02
N ALA A 475 6.61 30.93 -7.04
CA ALA A 475 6.83 29.49 -7.00
C ALA A 475 8.27 29.20 -6.55
N SER A 476 8.40 28.34 -5.54
CA SER A 476 9.68 27.82 -5.08
C SER A 476 10.07 26.60 -5.91
N ILE A 477 11.30 26.59 -6.44
CA ILE A 477 11.86 25.43 -7.13
C ILE A 477 12.68 24.64 -6.11
N HIS A 478 12.41 23.34 -6.00
CA HIS A 478 13.14 22.43 -5.13
C HIS A 478 14.00 21.48 -5.96
N PHE A 479 15.23 21.29 -5.50
CA PHE A 479 16.26 20.47 -6.14
C PHE A 479 16.54 19.24 -5.26
N PRO A 480 16.76 18.06 -5.85
CA PRO A 480 17.13 16.86 -5.12
C PRO A 480 18.50 17.04 -4.44
N SER A 481 18.71 16.37 -3.31
CA SER A 481 19.95 16.42 -2.53
C SER A 481 21.19 15.92 -3.29
N SER A 482 20.99 15.18 -4.37
CA SER A 482 22.08 14.76 -5.26
C SER A 482 22.72 15.93 -6.03
N LEU A 483 22.09 17.10 -6.07
CA LEU A 483 22.64 18.31 -6.69
C LEU A 483 23.21 19.25 -5.63
N THR A 484 24.49 19.56 -5.74
CA THR A 484 25.14 20.54 -4.86
C THR A 484 24.88 21.97 -5.33
N ALA A 485 25.11 22.95 -4.45
CA ALA A 485 25.05 24.36 -4.83
C ALA A 485 26.08 24.74 -5.91
N GLU A 486 27.20 24.01 -5.98
CA GLU A 486 28.21 24.18 -7.04
C GLU A 486 27.66 23.69 -8.38
N ASP A 487 27.07 22.47 -8.41
CA ASP A 487 26.44 21.92 -9.62
C ASP A 487 25.37 22.87 -10.17
N ILE A 488 24.49 23.39 -9.30
CA ILE A 488 23.43 24.33 -9.69
C ILE A 488 24.01 25.67 -10.16
N GLY A 489 25.14 26.10 -9.59
CA GLY A 489 25.84 27.32 -9.99
C GLY A 489 26.40 27.28 -11.41
N GLU A 490 26.64 26.09 -11.96
CA GLU A 490 27.10 25.88 -13.34
C GLU A 490 25.96 25.87 -14.38
N TRP A 491 24.70 25.86 -13.94
CA TRP A 491 23.55 25.80 -14.84
C TRP A 491 23.39 27.10 -15.63
N GLY A 492 23.08 26.97 -16.92
CA GLY A 492 22.68 28.11 -17.76
C GLY A 492 21.28 28.64 -17.43
N GLY A 493 20.50 27.86 -16.68
CA GLY A 493 19.17 28.21 -16.17
C GLY A 493 18.34 26.95 -15.88
N VAL A 494 17.07 27.14 -15.50
CA VAL A 494 16.11 26.04 -15.31
C VAL A 494 15.02 26.16 -16.37
N PHE A 495 15.15 25.38 -17.43
CA PHE A 495 14.26 25.44 -18.60
C PHE A 495 13.32 24.24 -18.66
N PRO A 496 12.09 24.39 -19.17
CA PRO A 496 11.22 23.25 -19.41
C PRO A 496 11.73 22.35 -20.55
N LEU A 497 11.22 21.12 -20.59
CA LEU A 497 11.64 20.08 -21.54
C LEU A 497 11.43 20.48 -23.02
N ASP A 498 10.39 21.27 -23.31
CA ASP A 498 10.13 21.80 -24.65
C ASP A 498 11.29 22.66 -25.18
N THR A 499 11.87 23.49 -24.32
CA THR A 499 13.03 24.33 -24.64
C THR A 499 14.25 23.48 -24.96
N PHE A 500 14.47 22.38 -24.23
CA PHE A 500 15.53 21.42 -24.55
C PHE A 500 15.29 20.77 -25.93
N ILE A 501 14.05 20.40 -26.22
CA ILE A 501 13.67 19.76 -27.48
C ILE A 501 13.91 20.71 -28.65
N ASP A 502 13.42 21.96 -28.56
CA ASP A 502 13.60 22.97 -29.59
C ASP A 502 15.09 23.26 -29.85
N HIS A 503 15.89 23.31 -28.79
CA HIS A 503 17.33 23.58 -28.87
C HIS A 503 18.13 22.42 -29.49
N HIS A 504 17.61 21.19 -29.44
CA HIS A 504 18.26 19.98 -29.96
C HIS A 504 17.44 19.25 -31.03
N LEU A 505 16.53 19.98 -31.71
CA LEU A 505 15.50 19.41 -32.57
C LEU A 505 16.03 18.43 -33.64
N GLU A 506 17.14 18.77 -34.30
CA GLU A 506 17.73 17.91 -35.33
C GLU A 506 18.20 16.56 -34.76
N GLN A 507 18.90 16.58 -33.61
CA GLN A 507 19.39 15.36 -32.96
C GLN A 507 18.25 14.52 -32.39
N ILE A 508 17.22 15.15 -31.82
CA ILE A 508 16.05 14.46 -31.28
C ILE A 508 15.22 13.83 -32.40
N SER A 509 15.06 14.52 -33.53
CA SER A 509 14.34 13.97 -34.69
C SER A 509 15.00 12.70 -35.22
N LEU A 510 16.34 12.68 -35.29
CA LEU A 510 17.09 11.47 -35.67
C LEU A 510 16.92 10.35 -34.64
N LEU A 511 16.94 10.68 -33.35
CA LEU A 511 16.74 9.71 -32.28
C LEU A 511 15.32 9.11 -32.32
N VAL A 512 14.29 9.93 -32.51
CA VAL A 512 12.90 9.47 -32.65
C VAL A 512 12.75 8.58 -33.88
N GLN A 513 13.40 8.90 -35.00
CA GLN A 513 13.39 8.06 -36.20
C GLN A 513 14.09 6.70 -35.96
N ASP A 514 15.25 6.71 -35.30
CA ASP A 514 16.02 5.51 -34.99
C ASP A 514 15.23 4.56 -34.06
N TYR A 515 14.62 5.11 -32.99
CA TYR A 515 13.94 4.34 -31.95
C TYR A 515 12.46 4.08 -32.24
N GLY A 516 11.82 4.86 -33.12
CA GLY A 516 10.41 4.70 -33.52
C GLY A 516 10.18 3.74 -34.70
N ASN A 517 11.23 3.34 -35.43
CA ASN A 517 11.11 2.46 -36.59
C ASN A 517 10.75 1.01 -36.21
N ARG A 518 9.45 0.68 -36.33
CA ARG A 518 8.90 -0.68 -36.15
C ARG A 518 9.31 -1.70 -37.24
N SER A 519 10.09 -1.30 -38.24
CA SER A 519 10.49 -2.15 -39.38
C SER A 519 11.42 -3.32 -38.99
N ILE A 520 12.03 -3.28 -37.80
CA ILE A 520 12.95 -4.33 -37.31
C ILE A 520 12.19 -5.64 -37.00
N TRP A 521 10.87 -5.58 -36.81
CA TRP A 521 10.01 -6.69 -36.40
C TRP A 521 9.68 -7.71 -37.51
N THR A 522 10.09 -7.50 -38.76
CA THR A 522 9.79 -8.44 -39.86
C THR A 522 10.88 -9.47 -40.13
N SER A 523 12.00 -9.43 -39.40
CA SER A 523 13.18 -10.25 -39.78
C SER A 523 13.44 -11.50 -38.95
N ARG A 524 12.68 -11.76 -37.87
CA ARG A 524 12.76 -13.03 -37.11
C ARG A 524 11.43 -13.36 -36.43
N SER A 525 10.53 -14.01 -37.17
CA SER A 525 9.52 -14.92 -36.64
C SER A 525 9.99 -16.36 -36.74
#